data_AF-A0A924U0K1-F1
#
_entry.id   AF-A0A924U0K1-F1
#
_cell.length_a   1.000
_cell.length_b   1.000
_cell.length_c   1.000
_cell.angle_alpha   90.00
_cell.angle_beta   90.00
_cell.angle_gamma   90.00
#
_symmetry.space_group_name_H-M   'P 1'
#
loop_
_entity.id
_entity.type
_entity.pdbx_description
1 polymer ?
#
loop_
_entity_poly.entity_id
_entity_poly.type
_entity_poly.pdbx_seq_one_letter_code
_entity_poly.pdbx_strand_id
1 'polypeptide(L)'
;ATFTPLAPMRLGGLALAFALQLWPVLAGVCWLPWVSRPAATVGLCVGLAALLLTEPLGAAVAQFLGVDPPWGCWPWTVHSAGWGIFFNLLSCAVVSIATRASAGRQHRDGFHRTLHARAGLPASKQVMQPAVWALMPGWMFFAIGPGAVRGNGLFGAPGAGMAAWKLGIPSLCAWQIIGWALGEFVIGWLACKMAFSTAPRRAT
;
A
#
# COMPACT_ATOMS: atom_id res chain seq x y z
N ALA A 1 -9.56 30.19 -17.44
CA ALA A 1 -9.33 29.26 -16.32
C ALA A 1 -8.20 28.31 -16.71
N THR A 2 -7.00 28.56 -16.21
CA THR A 2 -5.82 27.72 -16.45
C THR A 2 -5.94 26.47 -15.58
N PHE A 3 -6.46 25.38 -16.13
CA PHE A 3 -6.37 24.08 -15.48
C PHE A 3 -4.92 23.62 -15.57
N THR A 4 -4.12 23.90 -14.55
CA THR A 4 -2.74 23.41 -14.46
C THR A 4 -2.80 21.88 -14.34
N PRO A 5 -2.25 21.10 -15.28
CA PRO A 5 -2.25 19.63 -15.23
C PRO A 5 -1.52 19.06 -14.00
N LEU A 6 -0.85 19.93 -13.24
CA LEU A 6 -0.08 19.63 -12.05
C LEU A 6 -0.93 19.40 -10.79
N ALA A 7 -2.11 20.04 -10.68
CA ALA A 7 -2.90 19.95 -9.45
C ALA A 7 -3.49 18.54 -9.21
N PRO A 8 -4.14 17.90 -10.21
CA PRO A 8 -4.66 16.54 -10.04
C PRO A 8 -3.55 15.51 -9.78
N MET A 9 -2.40 15.66 -10.44
CA MET A 9 -1.25 14.78 -10.25
C MET A 9 -0.71 14.84 -8.82
N ARG A 10 -0.59 16.04 -8.25
CA ARG A 10 -0.15 16.24 -6.86
C ARG A 10 -1.14 15.65 -5.86
N LEU A 11 -2.44 15.85 -6.08
CA LEU A 11 -3.49 15.26 -5.25
C LEU A 11 -3.49 13.73 -5.33
N GLY A 12 -3.24 13.16 -6.51
CA GLY A 12 -3.10 11.72 -6.70
C GLY A 12 -1.89 11.14 -5.94
N GLY A 13 -0.74 11.79 -6.02
CA GLY A 13 0.46 11.40 -5.24
C GLY A 13 0.23 11.48 -3.73
N LEU A 14 -0.43 12.54 -3.28
CA LEU A 14 -0.80 12.73 -1.87
C LEU A 14 -1.78 11.65 -1.38
N ALA A 15 -2.79 11.31 -2.19
CA ALA A 15 -3.76 10.27 -1.85
C ALA A 15 -3.09 8.90 -1.65
N LEU A 16 -2.12 8.55 -2.50
CA LEU A 16 -1.32 7.34 -2.35
C LEU A 16 -0.48 7.36 -1.06
N ALA A 17 0.12 8.50 -0.73
CA ALA A 17 0.89 8.68 0.50
C ALA A 17 0.02 8.53 1.76
N PHE A 18 -1.22 9.04 1.73
CA PHE A 18 -2.20 8.82 2.80
C PHE A 18 -2.65 7.37 2.88
N ALA A 19 -2.91 6.71 1.76
CA ALA A 19 -3.27 5.29 1.73
C ALA A 19 -2.18 4.40 2.35
N LEU A 20 -0.90 4.74 2.15
CA LEU A 20 0.22 4.05 2.79
C LEU A 20 0.13 4.09 4.33
N GLN A 21 -0.43 5.14 4.92
CA GLN A 21 -0.57 5.26 6.38
C GLN A 21 -1.56 4.25 6.99
N LEU A 22 -2.39 3.60 6.17
CA LEU A 22 -3.31 2.55 6.62
C LEU A 22 -2.64 1.16 6.69
N TRP A 23 -1.41 1.01 6.19
CA TRP A 23 -0.71 -0.27 6.19
C TRP A 23 -0.48 -0.87 7.59
N PRO A 24 -0.09 -0.11 8.63
CA PRO A 24 0.07 -0.67 9.98
C PRO A 24 -1.25 -1.19 10.56
N VAL A 25 -2.37 -0.54 10.21
CA VAL A 25 -3.72 -0.99 10.60
C VAL A 25 -4.06 -2.31 9.92
N LEU A 26 -3.84 -2.39 8.61
CA LEU A 26 -4.05 -3.62 7.83
C LEU A 26 -3.18 -4.76 8.37
N ALA A 27 -1.90 -4.49 8.62
CA ALA A 27 -0.98 -5.47 9.19
C ALA A 27 -1.42 -5.92 10.59
N GLY A 28 -1.92 -4.99 11.42
CA GLY A 28 -2.50 -5.26 12.73
C GLY A 28 -3.67 -6.25 12.69
N VAL A 29 -4.58 -6.08 11.74
CA VAL A 29 -5.75 -6.96 11.58
C VAL A 29 -5.36 -8.33 11.02
N CYS A 30 -4.44 -8.37 10.07
CA CYS A 30 -4.12 -9.60 9.34
C CYS A 30 -3.07 -10.48 10.04
N TRP A 31 -2.01 -9.89 10.59
CA TRP A 31 -0.82 -10.65 11.03
C TRP A 31 -0.24 -10.25 12.39
N LEU A 32 -0.46 -9.00 12.83
CA LEU A 32 0.25 -8.42 13.97
C LEU A 32 -0.71 -8.20 15.16
N PRO A 33 -1.01 -9.24 15.96
CA PRO A 33 -1.94 -9.13 17.11
C PRO A 33 -1.47 -8.15 18.19
N TRP A 34 -0.22 -7.71 18.13
CA TRP A 34 0.35 -6.73 19.05
C TRP A 34 -0.10 -5.30 18.76
N VAL A 35 -0.56 -4.99 17.55
CA VAL A 35 -1.11 -3.68 17.21
C VAL A 35 -2.48 -3.54 17.88
N SER A 36 -2.57 -2.65 18.88
CA SER A 36 -3.82 -2.37 19.58
C SER A 36 -4.61 -1.28 18.86
N ARG A 37 -5.92 -1.13 19.15
CA ARG A 37 -6.72 -0.02 18.60
C ARG A 37 -6.10 1.35 18.93
N PRO A 38 -5.69 1.63 20.19
CA PRO A 38 -4.97 2.87 20.49
C PRO A 38 -3.67 3.02 19.70
N ALA A 39 -2.89 1.94 19.54
CA ALA A 39 -1.66 1.99 18.75
C ALA A 39 -1.93 2.33 17.29
N ALA A 40 -2.92 1.69 16.67
CA ALA A 40 -3.35 1.96 15.30
C ALA A 40 -3.85 3.40 15.12
N THR A 41 -4.69 3.90 16.03
CA THR A 41 -5.22 5.27 15.96
C THR A 41 -4.12 6.31 16.13
N VAL A 42 -3.28 6.17 17.17
CA VAL A 42 -2.19 7.11 17.43
C VAL A 42 -1.16 7.06 16.31
N GLY A 43 -0.78 5.86 15.86
CA GLY A 43 0.14 5.69 14.73
C GLY A 43 -0.38 6.36 13.46
N LEU A 44 -1.65 6.16 13.12
CA LEU A 44 -2.27 6.81 11.96
C LEU A 44 -2.23 8.34 12.10
N CYS A 45 -2.68 8.89 13.24
CA CYS A 45 -2.67 10.35 13.45
C CYS A 45 -1.26 10.95 13.36
N VAL A 46 -0.29 10.32 14.03
CA VAL A 46 1.11 10.78 14.02
C VAL A 46 1.71 10.65 12.62
N GLY A 47 1.44 9.56 11.91
CA GLY A 47 1.90 9.34 10.54
C GLY A 47 1.34 10.36 9.56
N LEU A 48 0.04 10.67 9.65
CA LEU A 48 -0.60 11.70 8.84
C LEU A 48 -0.02 13.09 9.13
N ALA A 49 0.24 13.41 10.40
CA ALA A 49 0.86 14.67 10.79
C ALA A 49 2.29 14.79 10.26
N ALA A 50 3.12 13.75 10.42
CA ALA A 50 4.49 13.74 9.92
C ALA A 50 4.56 13.80 8.39
N LEU A 51 3.64 13.10 7.70
CA LEU A 51 3.49 13.19 6.25
C LEU A 51 3.20 14.63 5.83
N LEU A 52 2.20 15.28 6.45
CA LEU A 52 1.84 16.66 6.12
C LEU A 52 3.00 17.62 6.41
N LEU A 53 3.67 17.50 7.56
CA LEU A 53 4.82 18.33 7.93
C LEU A 53 6.03 18.22 6.99
N THR A 54 6.08 17.17 6.17
CA THR A 54 7.18 16.91 5.22
C THR A 54 6.75 17.04 3.76
N GLU A 55 5.51 17.45 3.50
CA GLU A 55 4.92 17.56 2.16
C GLU A 55 4.70 19.03 1.76
N PRO A 56 4.79 19.39 0.46
CA PRO A 56 4.55 20.77 0.01
C PRO A 56 3.19 21.33 0.42
N LEU A 57 2.17 20.50 0.55
CA LEU A 57 0.86 20.93 1.05
C LEU A 57 0.96 21.42 2.51
N GLY A 58 1.60 20.66 3.40
CA GLY A 58 1.69 21.08 4.80
C GLY A 58 2.67 22.24 4.99
N ALA A 59 3.72 22.34 4.18
CA ALA A 59 4.55 23.54 4.13
C ALA A 59 3.74 24.78 3.74
N ALA A 60 2.87 24.69 2.72
CA ALA A 60 2.00 25.79 2.31
C ALA A 60 1.00 26.19 3.42
N VAL A 61 0.44 25.21 4.14
CA VAL A 61 -0.44 25.46 5.29
C VAL A 61 0.33 26.11 6.45
N ALA A 62 1.54 25.66 6.75
CA ALA A 62 2.37 26.24 7.80
C ALA A 62 2.72 27.70 7.50
N GLN A 63 3.13 27.99 6.25
CA GLN A 63 3.42 29.34 5.80
C GLN A 63 2.21 30.27 5.87
N PHE A 64 1.02 29.76 5.52
CA PHE A 64 -0.24 30.49 5.70
C PHE A 64 -0.51 30.85 7.18
N LEU A 65 -0.10 29.99 8.11
CA LEU A 65 -0.19 30.23 9.56
C LEU A 65 1.00 31.05 10.11
N GLY A 66 1.90 31.55 9.26
CA GLY A 66 3.07 32.33 9.67
C GLY A 66 4.20 31.49 10.28
N VAL A 67 4.19 30.17 10.08
CA VAL A 67 5.20 29.23 10.56
C VAL A 67 6.03 28.75 9.37
N ASP A 68 7.35 28.89 9.44
CA ASP A 68 8.25 28.33 8.43
C ASP A 68 9.06 27.17 9.03
N PRO A 69 8.74 25.91 8.68
CA PRO A 69 9.45 24.76 9.22
C PRO A 69 10.93 24.77 8.77
N PRO A 70 11.90 24.62 9.68
CA PRO A 70 13.32 24.78 9.35
C PRO A 70 13.89 23.68 8.44
N TRP A 71 13.13 22.63 8.18
CA TRP A 71 13.54 21.46 7.38
C TRP A 71 12.96 21.44 5.95
N GLY A 72 12.04 22.35 5.60
CA GLY A 72 11.45 22.43 4.27
C GLY A 72 10.65 21.19 3.84
N CYS A 73 10.51 20.98 2.52
CA CYS A 73 9.84 19.80 1.95
C CYS A 73 10.83 18.63 1.81
N TRP A 74 10.35 17.41 2.05
CA TRP A 74 11.13 16.16 1.93
C TRP A 74 12.52 16.23 2.58
N PRO A 75 12.60 16.37 3.91
CA PRO A 75 13.87 16.38 4.63
C PRO A 75 14.72 15.18 4.25
N TRP A 76 16.01 15.43 4.03
CA TRP A 76 16.99 14.42 3.60
C TRP A 76 16.62 13.70 2.31
N THR A 77 15.86 14.36 1.41
CA THR A 77 15.39 13.79 0.13
C THR A 77 14.49 12.56 0.28
N VAL A 78 13.95 12.33 1.49
CA VAL A 78 13.01 11.24 1.75
C VAL A 78 11.59 11.76 1.48
N HIS A 79 10.89 11.06 0.59
CA HIS A 79 9.48 11.38 0.27
C HIS A 79 8.62 11.39 1.54
N SER A 80 7.66 12.32 1.62
CA SER A 80 6.77 12.51 2.79
C SER A 80 6.07 11.24 3.27
N ALA A 81 5.58 10.42 2.34
CA ALA A 81 5.07 9.06 2.61
C ALA A 81 6.00 8.20 3.48
N GLY A 82 7.31 8.29 3.26
CA GLY A 82 8.35 7.60 4.04
C GLY A 82 8.44 8.11 5.48
N TRP A 83 8.42 9.42 5.67
CA TRP A 83 8.36 10.04 7.00
C TRP A 83 7.09 9.68 7.75
N GLY A 84 5.94 9.75 7.07
CA GLY A 84 4.67 9.34 7.65
C GLY A 84 4.69 7.90 8.14
N ILE A 85 5.10 6.95 7.28
CA ILE A 85 5.08 5.52 7.67
C ILE A 85 6.10 5.22 8.78
N PHE A 86 7.26 5.88 8.79
CA PHE A 86 8.26 5.74 9.85
C PHE A 86 7.69 6.11 11.22
N PHE A 87 7.13 7.32 11.35
CA PHE A 87 6.57 7.78 12.62
C PHE A 87 5.30 7.02 13.00
N ASN A 88 4.48 6.61 12.02
CA ASN A 88 3.32 5.76 12.26
C ASN A 88 3.72 4.42 12.90
N LEU A 89 4.68 3.71 12.32
CA LEU A 89 5.19 2.44 12.83
C LEU A 89 5.85 2.60 14.21
N LEU A 90 6.63 3.67 14.39
CA LEU A 90 7.26 4.00 15.67
C LEU A 90 6.21 4.21 16.77
N SER A 91 5.20 5.05 16.51
CA SER A 91 4.11 5.29 17.44
C SER A 91 3.28 4.04 17.70
N CYS A 92 3.00 3.23 16.67
CA CYS A 92 2.36 1.92 16.85
C CYS A 92 3.17 1.05 17.81
N ALA A 93 4.48 0.93 17.61
CA ALA A 93 5.35 0.11 18.47
C ALA A 93 5.35 0.61 19.92
N VAL A 94 5.53 1.91 20.15
CA VAL A 94 5.55 2.52 21.49
C VAL A 94 4.22 2.31 22.22
N VAL A 95 3.09 2.64 21.59
CA VAL A 95 1.77 2.51 22.22
C VAL A 95 1.41 1.04 22.42
N SER A 96 1.80 0.15 21.50
CA SER A 96 1.62 -1.28 21.68
C SER A 96 2.41 -1.82 22.86
N ILE A 97 3.64 -1.34 23.10
CA ILE A 97 4.43 -1.68 24.29
C ILE A 97 3.71 -1.20 25.56
N ALA A 98 3.24 0.05 25.57
CA ALA A 98 2.51 0.61 26.70
C ALA A 98 1.18 -0.11 26.99
N THR A 99 0.55 -0.74 25.99
CA THR A 99 -0.76 -1.40 26.10
C THR A 99 -0.69 -2.94 26.14
N ARG A 100 0.50 -3.54 26.33
CA ARG A 100 0.69 -5.01 26.28
C ARG A 100 -0.17 -5.79 27.26
N ALA A 101 -0.33 -5.30 28.49
CA ALA A 101 -1.07 -5.98 29.55
C ALA A 101 -2.59 -5.78 29.50
N SER A 102 -3.12 -5.12 28.46
CA SER A 102 -4.56 -4.85 28.35
C SER A 102 -5.36 -6.13 28.09
N ALA A 103 -6.56 -6.23 28.68
CA ALA A 103 -7.51 -7.32 28.40
C ALA A 103 -7.83 -7.45 26.89
N GLY A 104 -7.75 -6.32 26.16
CA GLY A 104 -7.89 -6.29 24.71
C GLY A 104 -6.83 -7.09 23.95
N ARG A 105 -5.69 -7.43 24.57
CA ARG A 105 -4.67 -8.29 23.95
C ARG A 105 -5.13 -9.74 23.82
N GLN A 106 -5.70 -10.31 24.88
CA GLN A 106 -6.19 -11.69 24.87
C GLN A 106 -7.29 -11.90 23.83
N HIS A 107 -8.21 -10.93 23.69
CA HIS A 107 -9.26 -10.98 22.67
C HIS A 107 -8.68 -11.03 21.24
N ARG A 108 -7.67 -10.17 20.95
CA ARG A 108 -7.01 -10.18 19.62
C ARG A 108 -6.27 -11.48 19.38
N ASP A 109 -5.51 -11.97 20.35
CA ASP A 109 -4.80 -13.26 20.21
C ASP A 109 -5.79 -14.42 19.94
N GLY A 110 -6.98 -14.41 20.57
CA GLY A 110 -8.05 -15.36 20.30
C GLY A 110 -8.64 -15.23 18.87
N PHE A 111 -8.84 -14.01 18.38
CA PHE A 111 -9.25 -13.75 17.01
C PHE A 111 -8.21 -14.29 16.00
N HIS A 112 -6.94 -13.94 16.17
CA HIS A 112 -5.86 -14.40 15.28
C HIS A 112 -5.71 -15.93 15.33
N ARG A 113 -5.84 -16.56 16.50
CA ARG A 113 -5.85 -18.03 16.60
C ARG A 113 -6.97 -18.66 15.79
N THR A 114 -8.17 -18.09 15.88
CA THR A 114 -9.34 -18.55 15.11
C THR A 114 -9.12 -18.35 13.61
N LEU A 115 -8.55 -17.22 13.22
CA LEU A 115 -8.21 -16.92 11.83
C LEU A 115 -7.17 -17.91 11.30
N HIS A 116 -6.06 -18.12 12.01
CA HIS A 116 -5.02 -19.08 11.61
C HIS A 116 -5.54 -20.51 11.51
N ALA A 117 -6.46 -20.93 12.40
CA ALA A 117 -7.05 -22.25 12.37
C ALA A 117 -7.97 -22.49 11.16
N ARG A 118 -8.53 -21.42 10.55
CA ARG A 118 -9.56 -21.53 9.50
C ARG A 118 -9.16 -20.96 8.14
N ALA A 119 -8.18 -20.05 8.10
CA ALA A 119 -7.75 -19.35 6.88
C ALA A 119 -6.63 -20.07 6.13
N GLY A 120 -6.17 -21.24 6.61
CA GLY A 120 -5.14 -22.03 5.95
C GLY A 120 -5.61 -22.65 4.63
N LEU A 121 -4.67 -22.79 3.69
CA LEU A 121 -4.92 -23.54 2.45
C LEU A 121 -5.09 -25.04 2.73
N PRO A 122 -6.05 -25.72 2.07
CA PRO A 122 -6.16 -27.17 2.14
C PRO A 122 -4.85 -27.85 1.72
N ALA A 123 -4.51 -28.99 2.31
CA ALA A 123 -3.26 -29.71 2.03
C ALA A 123 -3.03 -29.94 0.51
N SER A 124 -4.09 -30.23 -0.25
CA SER A 124 -4.02 -30.41 -1.71
C SER A 124 -3.64 -29.15 -2.50
N LYS A 125 -3.77 -27.96 -1.91
CA LYS A 125 -3.46 -26.66 -2.53
C LYS A 125 -2.15 -26.06 -2.04
N GLN A 126 -1.57 -26.57 -0.96
CA GLN A 126 -0.30 -26.08 -0.42
C GLN A 126 0.86 -26.28 -1.41
N VAL A 127 0.79 -27.28 -2.28
CA VAL A 127 1.76 -27.48 -3.39
C VAL A 127 1.83 -26.27 -4.34
N MET A 128 0.78 -25.44 -4.41
CA MET A 128 0.72 -24.24 -5.25
C MET A 128 1.22 -22.97 -4.54
N GLN A 129 1.63 -23.06 -3.27
CA GLN A 129 2.13 -21.92 -2.50
C GLN A 129 3.38 -21.25 -3.11
N PRO A 130 4.36 -21.99 -3.67
CA PRO A 130 5.48 -21.36 -4.37
C PRO A 130 5.03 -20.50 -5.56
N ALA A 131 3.99 -20.93 -6.28
CA ALA A 131 3.43 -20.15 -7.37
C ALA A 131 2.81 -18.84 -6.89
N VAL A 132 2.11 -18.82 -5.74
CA VAL A 132 1.59 -17.59 -5.14
C VAL A 132 2.74 -16.63 -4.79
N TRP A 133 3.79 -17.14 -4.15
CA TRP A 133 4.96 -16.34 -3.75
C TRP A 133 5.80 -15.85 -4.94
N ALA A 134 5.74 -16.49 -6.10
CA ALA A 134 6.36 -15.99 -7.31
C ALA A 134 5.46 -14.99 -8.06
N LEU A 135 4.18 -15.33 -8.21
CA LEU A 135 3.21 -14.59 -9.02
C LEU A 135 2.87 -13.23 -8.42
N MET A 136 2.65 -13.14 -7.10
CA MET A 136 2.27 -11.88 -6.46
C MET A 136 3.38 -10.82 -6.51
N PRO A 137 4.64 -11.10 -6.09
CA PRO A 137 5.73 -10.15 -6.23
C PRO A 137 6.10 -9.90 -7.68
N GLY A 138 6.04 -10.90 -8.55
CA GLY A 138 6.29 -10.75 -9.99
C GLY A 138 5.30 -9.77 -10.62
N TRP A 139 4.00 -9.94 -10.35
CA TRP A 139 2.97 -9.02 -10.80
C TRP A 139 3.19 -7.61 -10.24
N MET A 140 3.44 -7.45 -8.94
CA MET A 140 3.74 -6.14 -8.33
C MET A 140 4.94 -5.46 -9.00
N PHE A 141 6.01 -6.22 -9.27
CA PHE A 141 7.22 -5.70 -9.90
C PHE A 141 6.97 -5.19 -11.32
N PHE A 142 6.21 -5.93 -12.13
CA PHE A 142 5.97 -5.59 -13.54
C PHE A 142 4.83 -4.58 -13.73
N ALA A 143 3.72 -4.71 -12.99
CA ALA A 143 2.56 -3.85 -13.17
C ALA A 143 2.75 -2.47 -12.53
N ILE A 144 3.24 -2.42 -11.28
CA ILE A 144 3.31 -1.18 -10.48
C ILE A 144 4.75 -0.75 -10.23
N GLY A 145 5.68 -1.71 -10.11
CA GLY A 145 7.05 -1.50 -9.72
C GLY A 145 8.01 -1.12 -10.85
N PRO A 146 9.33 -1.36 -10.66
CA PRO A 146 10.36 -0.96 -11.61
C PRO A 146 10.19 -1.51 -13.04
N GLY A 147 9.48 -2.63 -13.20
CA GLY A 147 9.20 -3.21 -14.51
C GLY A 147 8.39 -2.29 -15.44
N ALA A 148 7.61 -1.35 -14.90
CA ALA A 148 6.90 -0.34 -15.69
C ALA A 148 7.84 0.56 -16.50
N VAL A 149 9.10 0.73 -16.07
CA VAL A 149 10.11 1.49 -16.84
C VAL A 149 10.39 0.82 -18.19
N ARG A 150 10.48 -0.51 -18.22
CA ARG A 150 10.62 -1.26 -19.48
C ARG A 150 9.34 -1.18 -20.30
N GLY A 151 8.19 -1.29 -19.65
CA GLY A 151 6.88 -1.13 -20.27
C GLY A 151 6.67 0.20 -20.97
N ASN A 152 7.29 1.27 -20.47
CA ASN A 152 7.22 2.60 -21.05
C ASN A 152 7.91 2.72 -22.43
N GLY A 153 8.79 1.78 -22.81
CA GLY A 153 9.47 1.79 -24.11
C GLY A 153 9.05 0.67 -25.07
N LEU A 154 8.36 -0.38 -24.57
CA LEU A 154 8.14 -1.62 -25.32
C LEU A 154 7.24 -1.44 -26.57
N PHE A 155 6.23 -0.57 -26.46
CA PHE A 155 5.22 -0.33 -27.50
C PHE A 155 5.41 1.02 -28.22
N GLY A 156 6.55 1.67 -28.02
CA GLY A 156 6.90 2.95 -28.64
C GLY A 156 7.65 3.85 -27.67
N ALA A 157 8.52 4.71 -28.20
CA ALA A 157 9.33 5.59 -27.37
C ALA A 157 8.46 6.63 -26.63
N PRO A 158 8.78 6.94 -25.35
CA PRO A 158 8.13 8.02 -24.62
C PRO A 158 8.28 9.35 -25.38
N GLY A 159 7.20 10.10 -25.52
CA GLY A 159 7.25 11.44 -26.15
C GLY A 159 7.41 11.44 -27.68
N ALA A 160 7.52 10.30 -28.35
CA ALA A 160 7.63 10.22 -29.81
C ALA A 160 6.33 10.51 -30.58
N GLY A 161 5.23 10.75 -29.86
CA GLY A 161 3.91 11.06 -30.42
C GLY A 161 3.11 9.84 -30.86
N MET A 162 1.84 10.07 -31.19
CA MET A 162 0.85 9.03 -31.47
C MET A 162 1.24 8.11 -32.63
N ALA A 163 1.85 8.66 -33.69
CA ALA A 163 2.25 7.92 -34.88
C ALA A 163 3.39 6.91 -34.63
N ALA A 164 4.23 7.15 -33.62
CA ALA A 164 5.33 6.27 -33.25
C ALA A 164 4.92 5.19 -32.24
N TRP A 165 3.71 5.25 -31.68
CA TRP A 165 3.19 4.27 -30.73
C TRP A 165 2.44 3.17 -31.47
N LYS A 166 2.92 1.93 -31.32
CA LYS A 166 2.43 0.75 -32.07
C LYS A 166 0.94 0.47 -31.84
N LEU A 167 0.40 0.90 -30.71
CA LEU A 167 -0.97 0.64 -30.29
C LEU A 167 -1.86 1.90 -30.34
N GLY A 168 -1.36 3.01 -30.89
CA GLY A 168 -2.09 4.28 -30.94
C GLY A 168 -2.34 4.93 -29.56
N ILE A 169 -1.75 4.38 -28.50
CA ILE A 169 -1.81 4.89 -27.11
C ILE A 169 -0.40 4.91 -26.52
N PRO A 170 -0.13 5.73 -25.50
CA PRO A 170 1.18 5.74 -24.84
C PRO A 170 1.59 4.34 -24.40
N SER A 171 2.85 3.97 -24.62
CA SER A 171 3.37 2.63 -24.29
C SER A 171 3.12 2.25 -22.83
N LEU A 172 3.28 3.21 -21.90
CA LEU A 172 2.97 3.00 -20.49
C LEU A 172 1.49 2.67 -20.25
N CYS A 173 0.56 3.30 -20.96
CA CYS A 173 -0.86 3.00 -20.83
C CYS A 173 -1.18 1.58 -21.29
N ALA A 174 -0.66 1.16 -22.44
CA ALA A 174 -0.82 -0.21 -22.92
C ALA A 174 -0.25 -1.23 -21.92
N TRP A 175 0.94 -0.95 -21.39
CA TRP A 175 1.58 -1.78 -20.37
C TRP A 175 0.73 -1.88 -19.09
N GLN A 176 0.17 -0.76 -18.63
CA GLN A 176 -0.71 -0.74 -17.46
C GLN A 176 -1.97 -1.57 -17.72
N ILE A 177 -2.65 -1.42 -18.86
CA ILE A 177 -3.84 -2.23 -19.18
C ILE A 177 -3.53 -3.73 -19.11
N ILE A 178 -2.39 -4.16 -19.65
CA ILE A 178 -1.94 -5.56 -19.57
C ILE A 178 -1.71 -5.97 -18.11
N GLY A 179 -1.03 -5.12 -17.33
CA GLY A 179 -0.79 -5.34 -15.90
C GLY A 179 -2.08 -5.45 -15.10
N TRP A 180 -3.07 -4.62 -15.37
CA TRP A 180 -4.40 -4.66 -14.75
C TRP A 180 -5.16 -5.94 -15.11
N ALA A 181 -5.21 -6.31 -16.40
CA ALA A 181 -5.84 -7.56 -16.84
C ALA A 181 -5.17 -8.79 -16.20
N LEU A 182 -3.83 -8.78 -16.09
CA LEU A 182 -3.10 -9.83 -15.37
C LEU A 182 -3.45 -9.82 -13.87
N GLY A 183 -3.63 -8.64 -13.26
CA GLY A 183 -4.04 -8.49 -11.86
C GLY A 183 -5.42 -9.09 -11.58
N GLU A 184 -6.40 -8.80 -12.44
CA GLU A 184 -7.73 -9.40 -12.36
C GLU A 184 -7.66 -10.93 -12.47
N PHE A 185 -6.84 -11.45 -13.39
CA PHE A 185 -6.58 -12.88 -13.50
C PHE A 185 -5.96 -13.44 -12.21
N VAL A 186 -4.95 -12.79 -11.64
CA VAL A 186 -4.29 -13.22 -10.40
C VAL A 186 -5.30 -13.27 -9.25
N ILE A 187 -6.11 -12.23 -9.08
CA ILE A 187 -7.14 -12.16 -8.03
C ILE A 187 -8.18 -13.26 -8.23
N GLY A 188 -8.69 -13.45 -9.46
CA GLY A 188 -9.65 -14.50 -9.77
C GLY A 188 -9.07 -15.90 -9.54
N TRP A 189 -7.82 -16.12 -9.90
CA TRP A 189 -7.11 -17.38 -9.66
C TRP A 189 -6.92 -17.66 -8.17
N LEU A 190 -6.53 -16.66 -7.38
CA LEU A 190 -6.41 -16.75 -5.92
C LEU A 190 -7.78 -17.04 -5.27
N ALA A 191 -8.82 -16.33 -5.68
CA ALA A 191 -10.17 -16.49 -5.13
C ALA A 191 -10.74 -17.88 -5.42
N CYS A 192 -10.75 -18.28 -6.70
CA CYS A 192 -11.44 -19.47 -7.18
C CYS A 192 -10.56 -20.73 -7.10
N LYS A 193 -9.30 -20.67 -7.55
CA LYS A 193 -8.44 -21.87 -7.67
C LYS A 193 -7.68 -22.17 -6.37
N MET A 194 -7.24 -21.12 -5.65
CA MET A 194 -6.61 -21.26 -4.33
C MET A 194 -7.63 -21.28 -3.18
N ALA A 195 -8.93 -21.13 -3.49
CA ALA A 195 -10.03 -21.26 -2.55
C ALA A 195 -10.02 -20.21 -1.40
N PHE A 196 -9.35 -19.06 -1.59
CA PHE A 196 -9.31 -17.99 -0.60
C PHE A 196 -10.66 -17.28 -0.39
N SER A 197 -11.63 -17.48 -1.30
CA SER A 197 -12.99 -16.94 -1.19
C SER A 197 -14.03 -18.00 -0.81
N THR A 198 -13.61 -19.19 -0.37
CA THR A 198 -14.52 -20.28 0.00
C THR A 198 -14.76 -20.33 1.51
N ALA A 199 -15.97 -20.76 1.90
CA ALA A 199 -16.30 -20.94 3.30
C ALA A 199 -15.39 -22.01 3.94
N PRO A 200 -14.92 -21.82 5.19
CA PRO A 200 -14.18 -22.85 5.90
C PRO A 200 -15.01 -24.14 5.97
N ARG A 201 -14.42 -25.27 5.55
CA ARG A 201 -15.07 -26.56 5.74
C ARG A 201 -15.27 -26.80 7.24
N ARG A 202 -16.49 -27.16 7.65
CA ARG A 202 -16.76 -27.57 9.04
C ARG A 202 -15.84 -28.75 9.35
N ALA A 203 -15.07 -28.66 10.42
CA ALA A 203 -14.39 -29.81 10.97
C ALA A 203 -15.47 -30.80 11.43
N THR A 204 -15.56 -31.94 10.73
CA THR A 204 -16.23 -33.14 11.22
C THR A 204 -15.37 -33.82 12.25
#